data_AF-X1IQN1-F1
#
_entry.id   AF-X1IQN1-F1
#
_cell.length_a   1.000
_cell.length_b   1.000
_cell.length_c   1.000
_cell.angle_alpha   90.00
_cell.angle_beta   90.00
_cell.angle_gamma   90.00
#
_symmetry.space_group_name_H-M   'P 1'
#
loop_
_entity.id
_entity.type
_entity.pdbx_description
1 polymer ?
#
loop_
_entity_poly.entity_id
_entity_poly.type
_entity_poly.pdbx_seq_one_letter_code
_entity_poly.pdbx_strand_id
1 'polypeptide(L)'
;MAFIRSIEHIARKWAQVTPGRTEDYRAGVENPRRDWGVATAAAEGAYEAGVTQAIAKKRFGKGVKAAGTEKWQRGAVEKGTARWGPGVTIAQDLYGRNFAPYRDAIERATLPPRYAKRDPRNLARVKAVVDALIAAKEARLGR
;
A
#
# COMPACT_ATOMS: atom_id res chain seq x y z
N MET A 1 -0.73 -44.54 -0.22
CA MET A 1 -0.75 -43.30 0.57
C MET A 1 0.68 -42.78 0.70
N ALA A 2 0.91 -41.48 0.59
CA ALA A 2 2.23 -40.90 0.82
C ALA A 2 2.49 -40.79 2.34
N PHE A 3 3.68 -41.16 2.79
CA PHE A 3 4.10 -41.00 4.18
C PHE A 3 4.49 -39.55 4.44
N ILE A 4 3.58 -38.76 5.01
CA ILE A 4 3.79 -37.34 5.30
C ILE A 4 3.62 -37.08 6.81
N ARG A 5 4.44 -36.16 7.35
CA ARG A 5 4.33 -35.73 8.76
C ARG A 5 3.02 -34.97 9.00
N SER A 6 2.62 -34.88 10.27
CA SER A 6 1.42 -34.10 10.65
C SER A 6 1.61 -32.61 10.36
N ILE A 7 0.49 -31.89 10.18
CA ILE A 7 0.50 -30.45 9.93
C ILE A 7 1.12 -29.67 11.10
N GLU A 8 0.91 -30.13 12.34
CA GLU A 8 1.51 -29.52 13.54
C GLU A 8 3.02 -29.68 13.54
N HIS A 9 3.54 -30.83 13.12
CA HIS A 9 4.97 -31.04 13.02
C HIS A 9 5.58 -30.13 11.94
N ILE A 10 4.93 -30.05 10.76
CA ILE A 10 5.38 -29.21 9.65
C ILE A 10 5.38 -27.73 10.07
N ALA A 11 4.29 -27.24 10.67
CA ALA A 11 4.13 -25.86 11.10
C ALA A 11 5.16 -25.48 12.18
N ARG A 12 5.37 -26.35 13.17
CA ARG A 12 6.35 -26.12 14.25
C ARG A 12 7.77 -26.06 13.71
N LYS A 13 8.16 -27.00 12.86
CA LYS A 13 9.47 -26.98 12.19
C LYS A 13 9.65 -25.70 11.39
N TRP A 14 8.66 -25.31 10.58
CA TRP A 14 8.72 -24.09 9.79
C TRP A 14 8.91 -22.85 10.65
N ALA A 15 8.12 -22.70 11.72
CA ALA A 15 8.22 -21.57 12.65
C ALA A 15 9.58 -21.52 13.37
N GLN A 16 10.15 -22.67 13.71
CA GLN A 16 11.44 -22.76 14.39
C GLN A 16 12.63 -22.39 13.48
N VAL A 17 12.65 -22.89 12.24
CA VAL A 17 13.86 -22.77 11.40
C VAL A 17 13.89 -21.52 10.52
N THR A 18 12.74 -20.96 10.16
CA THR A 18 12.66 -19.83 9.21
C THR A 18 13.30 -18.54 9.73
N PRO A 19 13.13 -18.14 11.01
CA PRO A 19 13.75 -16.92 11.53
C PRO A 19 15.28 -16.89 11.40
N GLY A 20 15.94 -18.05 11.53
CA GLY A 20 17.39 -18.18 11.36
C GLY A 20 17.90 -17.95 9.93
N ARG A 21 17.01 -17.77 8.96
CA ARG A 21 17.32 -17.54 7.54
C ARG A 21 17.09 -16.09 7.10
N THR A 22 17.07 -15.16 8.06
CA THR A 22 16.82 -13.74 7.78
C THR A 22 17.85 -13.17 6.80
N GLU A 23 19.12 -13.56 6.92
CA GLU A 23 20.17 -13.08 6.01
C GLU A 23 20.10 -13.74 4.63
N ASP A 24 19.70 -15.01 4.52
CA ASP A 24 19.41 -15.62 3.21
C ASP A 24 18.28 -14.89 2.49
N TYR A 25 17.23 -14.53 3.25
CA TYR A 25 16.12 -13.72 2.74
C TYR A 25 16.60 -12.35 2.24
N ARG A 26 17.41 -11.65 3.05
CA ARG A 26 17.99 -10.35 2.67
C ARG A 26 18.83 -10.47 1.40
N ALA A 27 19.77 -11.41 1.37
CA ALA A 27 20.68 -11.61 0.25
C ALA A 27 19.92 -11.89 -1.06
N GLY A 28 18.83 -12.66 -1.00
CA GLY A 28 17.98 -12.93 -2.16
C GLY A 28 17.19 -11.71 -2.66
N VAL A 29 16.78 -10.81 -1.76
CA VAL A 29 16.12 -9.55 -2.13
C VAL A 29 17.12 -8.55 -2.73
N GLU A 30 18.31 -8.45 -2.15
CA GLU A 30 19.36 -7.55 -2.62
C GLU A 30 20.02 -8.01 -3.93
N ASN A 31 20.01 -9.32 -4.21
CA ASN A 31 20.65 -9.91 -5.40
C ASN A 31 19.67 -10.80 -6.18
N PRO A 32 18.60 -10.23 -6.76
CA PRO A 32 17.59 -11.04 -7.44
C PRO A 32 18.15 -11.63 -8.74
N ARG A 33 17.86 -12.91 -9.01
CA ARG A 33 18.26 -13.59 -10.26
C ARG A 33 17.67 -12.96 -11.53
N ARG A 34 16.54 -12.26 -11.38
CA ARG A 34 15.87 -11.48 -12.41
C ARG A 34 15.40 -10.20 -11.75
N ASP A 35 15.65 -9.06 -12.40
CA ASP A 35 15.16 -7.77 -11.90
C ASP A 35 13.65 -7.83 -11.67
N TRP A 36 13.23 -7.48 -10.46
CA TRP A 36 11.83 -7.59 -10.05
C TRP A 36 10.94 -6.61 -10.83
N GLY A 37 11.40 -5.39 -11.08
CA GLY A 37 10.62 -4.36 -11.76
C GLY A 37 10.32 -4.74 -13.21
N VAL A 38 11.35 -5.13 -13.95
CA VAL A 38 11.25 -5.60 -15.35
C VAL A 38 10.39 -6.86 -15.44
N ALA A 39 10.61 -7.83 -14.55
CA ALA A 39 9.83 -9.07 -14.55
C ALA A 39 8.35 -8.83 -14.26
N THR A 40 8.06 -7.96 -13.29
CA THR A 40 6.69 -7.66 -12.85
C THR A 40 5.95 -6.86 -13.91
N ALA A 41 6.59 -5.86 -14.52
CA ALA A 41 6.00 -5.09 -15.61
C ALA A 41 5.63 -5.99 -16.81
N ALA A 42 6.52 -6.92 -17.18
CA ALA A 42 6.25 -7.88 -18.25
C ALA A 42 5.10 -8.86 -17.94
N ALA A 43 4.69 -8.98 -16.67
CA ALA A 43 3.64 -9.90 -16.22
C ALA A 43 2.24 -9.26 -16.18
N GLU A 44 2.08 -8.02 -16.65
CA GLU A 44 0.81 -7.28 -16.58
C GLU A 44 -0.38 -8.06 -17.16
N GLY A 45 -0.26 -8.62 -18.36
CA GLY A 45 -1.34 -9.41 -18.96
C GLY A 45 -1.72 -10.67 -18.15
N ALA A 46 -0.75 -11.32 -17.49
CA ALA A 46 -1.03 -12.45 -16.61
C ALA A 46 -1.76 -12.01 -15.33
N TYR A 47 -1.40 -10.85 -14.79
CA TYR A 47 -2.10 -10.24 -13.66
C TYR A 47 -3.55 -9.90 -14.01
N GLU A 48 -3.79 -9.26 -15.15
CA GLU A 48 -5.14 -8.91 -15.63
C GLU A 48 -6.05 -10.13 -15.77
N ALA A 49 -5.57 -11.18 -16.43
CA ALA A 49 -6.31 -12.42 -16.60
C ALA A 49 -6.66 -13.06 -15.24
N GLY A 50 -5.70 -13.08 -14.31
CA GLY A 50 -5.90 -13.63 -12.97
C GLY A 50 -6.91 -12.85 -12.13
N VAL A 51 -6.84 -11.51 -12.16
CA VAL A 51 -7.77 -10.63 -11.43
C VAL A 51 -9.19 -10.76 -12.00
N THR A 52 -9.34 -10.80 -13.32
CA THR A 52 -10.63 -10.99 -13.99
C THR A 52 -11.31 -12.28 -13.54
N GLN A 53 -10.55 -13.39 -13.51
CA GLN A 53 -11.07 -14.67 -12.99
C GLN A 53 -11.42 -14.61 -11.51
N ALA A 54 -10.63 -13.92 -10.70
CA ALA A 54 -10.90 -13.77 -9.27
C ALA A 54 -12.18 -12.97 -9.00
N ILE A 55 -12.42 -11.91 -9.79
CA ILE A 55 -13.64 -11.10 -9.78
C ILE A 55 -14.85 -11.98 -10.15
N ALA A 56 -14.79 -12.68 -11.27
CA ALA A 56 -15.87 -13.57 -11.73
C ALA A 56 -16.23 -14.62 -10.66
N LYS A 57 -15.24 -15.13 -9.92
CA LYS A 57 -15.42 -16.12 -8.86
C LYS A 57 -15.74 -15.51 -7.47
N LYS A 58 -15.85 -14.17 -7.37
CA LYS A 58 -16.07 -13.41 -6.13
C LYS A 58 -15.07 -13.76 -5.01
N ARG A 59 -13.80 -14.03 -5.38
CA ARG A 59 -12.80 -14.54 -4.43
C ARG A 59 -12.48 -13.55 -3.31
N PHE A 60 -12.42 -12.25 -3.61
CA PHE A 60 -12.18 -11.20 -2.62
C PHE A 60 -13.22 -11.23 -1.49
N GLY A 61 -14.51 -11.12 -1.83
CA GLY A 61 -15.59 -11.11 -0.85
C GLY A 61 -15.66 -12.41 -0.03
N LYS A 62 -15.39 -13.56 -0.64
CA LYS A 62 -15.29 -14.85 0.06
C LYS A 62 -14.13 -14.85 1.07
N GLY A 63 -12.97 -14.35 0.68
CA GLY A 63 -11.80 -14.23 1.54
C GLY A 63 -12.02 -13.29 2.73
N VAL A 64 -12.66 -12.14 2.50
CA VAL A 64 -13.01 -11.18 3.57
C VAL A 64 -13.95 -11.83 4.58
N LYS A 65 -15.01 -12.51 4.11
CA LYS A 65 -15.95 -13.23 4.99
C LYS A 65 -15.27 -14.34 5.78
N ALA A 66 -14.36 -15.09 5.15
CA ALA A 66 -13.61 -16.17 5.80
C ALA A 66 -12.61 -15.65 6.84
N ALA A 67 -12.02 -14.47 6.62
CA ALA A 67 -11.13 -13.84 7.60
C ALA A 67 -11.90 -13.27 8.79
N GLY A 68 -13.01 -12.56 8.52
CA GLY A 68 -13.76 -11.83 9.53
C GLY A 68 -12.96 -10.70 10.17
N THR A 69 -13.61 -9.97 11.08
CA THR A 69 -13.02 -8.83 11.79
C THR A 69 -11.86 -9.27 12.69
N GLU A 70 -12.01 -10.38 13.40
CA GLU A 70 -11.04 -10.83 14.42
C GLU A 70 -9.66 -11.12 13.83
N LYS A 71 -9.60 -11.86 12.71
CA LYS A 71 -8.31 -12.17 12.04
C LYS A 71 -7.61 -10.89 11.58
N TRP A 72 -8.37 -9.91 11.09
CA TRP A 72 -7.81 -8.61 10.72
C TRP A 72 -7.29 -7.85 11.94
N GLN A 73 -8.09 -7.73 13.00
CA GLN A 73 -7.70 -7.05 14.23
C GLN A 73 -6.42 -7.64 14.82
N ARG A 74 -6.39 -8.97 14.99
CA ARG A 74 -5.20 -9.68 15.50
C ARG A 74 -3.97 -9.37 14.65
N GLY A 75 -4.07 -9.49 13.33
CA GLY A 75 -2.95 -9.21 12.43
C GLY A 75 -2.49 -7.74 12.44
N ALA A 76 -3.42 -6.80 12.54
CA ALA A 76 -3.14 -5.37 12.59
C ALA A 76 -2.46 -4.98 13.93
N VAL A 77 -2.91 -5.56 15.04
CA VAL A 77 -2.34 -5.29 16.36
C VAL A 77 -0.97 -5.98 16.51
N GLU A 78 -0.90 -7.30 16.34
CA GLU A 78 0.32 -8.06 16.65
C GLU A 78 1.48 -7.77 15.70
N LYS A 79 1.20 -7.58 14.40
CA LYS A 79 2.25 -7.33 13.39
C LYS A 79 2.32 -5.88 12.97
N GLY A 80 1.17 -5.23 12.83
CA GLY A 80 1.09 -3.88 12.28
C GLY A 80 1.71 -2.85 13.21
N THR A 81 1.42 -2.89 14.50
CA THR A 81 1.95 -1.92 15.48
C THR A 81 3.48 -1.93 15.53
N ALA A 82 4.10 -3.11 15.51
CA ALA A 82 5.56 -3.26 15.50
C ALA A 82 6.21 -2.76 14.19
N ARG A 83 5.49 -2.80 13.06
CA ARG A 83 6.01 -2.40 11.73
C ARG A 83 5.75 -0.94 11.39
N TRP A 84 4.67 -0.37 11.94
CA TRP A 84 4.16 0.94 11.53
C TRP A 84 5.17 2.08 11.81
N GLY A 85 5.66 2.19 13.04
CA GLY A 85 6.60 3.25 13.43
C GLY A 85 7.87 3.27 12.58
N PRO A 86 8.66 2.16 12.56
CA PRO A 86 9.87 2.09 11.74
C PRO A 86 9.60 2.30 10.24
N GLY A 87 8.49 1.76 9.73
CA GLY A 87 8.09 1.93 8.34
C GLY A 87 7.82 3.38 7.96
N VAL A 88 7.15 4.15 8.84
CA VAL A 88 6.92 5.59 8.64
C VAL A 88 8.23 6.36 8.63
N THR A 89 9.15 6.08 9.55
CA THR A 89 10.47 6.73 9.59
C THR A 89 11.27 6.46 8.31
N ILE A 90 11.32 5.22 7.83
CA ILE A 90 12.00 4.86 6.57
C ILE A 90 11.37 5.59 5.37
N ALA A 91 10.05 5.77 5.38
CA ALA A 91 9.31 6.41 4.29
C ALA A 91 9.34 7.94 4.31
N GLN A 92 9.93 8.59 5.30
CA GLN A 92 9.87 10.05 5.49
C GLN A 92 10.32 10.83 4.25
N ASP A 93 11.49 10.51 3.69
CA ASP A 93 12.02 11.18 2.49
C ASP A 93 11.13 10.94 1.27
N LEU A 94 10.64 9.71 1.09
CA LEU A 94 9.74 9.36 -0.01
C LEU A 94 8.41 10.11 0.08
N TYR A 95 7.88 10.26 1.30
CA TYR A 95 6.69 11.07 1.55
C TYR A 95 6.94 12.53 1.17
N GLY A 96 8.05 13.11 1.62
CA GLY A 96 8.45 14.47 1.29
C GLY A 96 8.52 14.70 -0.23
N ARG A 97 9.24 13.83 -0.96
CA ARG A 97 9.39 13.94 -2.42
C ARG A 97 8.07 13.82 -3.18
N ASN A 98 7.20 12.90 -2.76
CA ASN A 98 5.93 12.67 -3.47
C ASN A 98 4.85 13.69 -3.08
N PHE A 99 4.92 14.27 -1.88
CA PHE A 99 4.00 15.30 -1.43
C PHE A 99 4.41 16.71 -1.86
N ALA A 100 5.71 16.97 -2.06
CA ALA A 100 6.24 18.29 -2.41
C ALA A 100 5.47 18.99 -3.56
N PRO A 101 5.14 18.34 -4.69
CA PRO A 101 4.39 19.00 -5.77
C PRO A 101 3.00 19.49 -5.35
N TYR A 102 2.33 18.76 -4.46
CA TYR A 102 1.02 19.15 -3.93
C TYR A 102 1.17 20.30 -2.93
N ARG A 103 2.19 20.26 -2.08
CA ARG A 103 2.53 21.36 -1.19
C ARG A 103 2.82 22.65 -1.97
N ASP A 104 3.59 22.56 -3.05
CA ASP A 104 3.91 23.71 -3.92
C ASP A 104 2.69 24.20 -4.72
N ALA A 105 1.76 23.29 -5.08
CA ALA A 105 0.49 23.67 -5.70
C ALA A 105 -0.41 24.42 -4.71
N ILE A 106 -0.50 23.97 -3.47
CA ILE A 106 -1.24 24.66 -2.39
C ILE A 106 -0.61 26.04 -2.12
N GLU A 107 0.72 26.12 -2.02
CA GLU A 107 1.41 27.39 -1.76
C GLU A 107 1.15 28.43 -2.85
N ARG A 108 1.11 28.01 -4.12
CA ARG A 108 0.82 28.89 -5.25
C ARG A 108 -0.67 29.18 -5.45
N ALA A 109 -1.56 28.50 -4.73
CA ALA A 109 -2.99 28.67 -4.92
C ALA A 109 -3.42 30.08 -4.50
N THR A 110 -4.05 30.81 -5.42
CA THR A 110 -4.65 32.11 -5.11
C THR A 110 -5.99 31.89 -4.43
N LEU A 111 -6.10 32.28 -3.16
CA LEU A 111 -7.32 32.10 -2.39
C LEU A 111 -8.21 33.35 -2.49
N PRO A 112 -9.53 33.20 -2.73
CA PRO A 112 -10.45 34.33 -2.73
C PRO A 112 -10.52 34.99 -1.34
N PRO A 113 -11.02 36.24 -1.23
CA PRO A 113 -11.12 36.94 0.04
C PRO A 113 -11.78 36.10 1.15
N ARG A 114 -11.31 36.29 2.39
CA ARG A 114 -11.92 35.64 3.55
C ARG A 114 -13.08 36.50 4.06
N TYR A 115 -14.24 35.88 4.22
CA TYR A 115 -15.46 36.50 4.75
C TYR A 115 -15.66 36.17 6.23
N ALA A 116 -16.70 36.76 6.84
CA ALA A 116 -17.03 36.55 8.25
C ALA A 116 -17.11 35.06 8.63
N LYS A 117 -16.89 34.76 9.92
CA LYS A 117 -16.97 33.38 10.44
C LYS A 117 -18.33 32.76 10.06
N ARG A 118 -18.30 31.54 9.51
CA ARG A 118 -19.47 30.78 9.00
C ARG A 118 -20.15 31.35 7.75
N ASP A 119 -19.61 32.38 7.12
CA ASP A 119 -20.09 32.82 5.81
C ASP A 119 -19.85 31.70 4.77
N PRO A 120 -20.88 31.25 4.03
CA PRO A 120 -20.76 30.14 3.09
C PRO A 120 -19.79 30.42 1.94
N ARG A 121 -19.53 31.68 1.60
CA ARG A 121 -18.57 32.06 0.54
C ARG A 121 -17.14 31.65 0.88
N ASN A 122 -16.81 31.43 2.16
CA ASN A 122 -15.51 30.91 2.56
C ASN A 122 -15.21 29.51 2.01
N LEU A 123 -16.24 28.73 1.61
CA LEU A 123 -16.04 27.44 0.96
C LEU A 123 -15.31 27.55 -0.38
N ALA A 124 -15.41 28.69 -1.07
CA ALA A 124 -14.67 28.95 -2.30
C ALA A 124 -13.14 28.87 -2.10
N ARG A 125 -12.64 29.15 -0.89
CA ARG A 125 -11.21 28.99 -0.55
C ARG A 125 -10.81 27.52 -0.47
N VAL A 126 -11.68 26.67 0.09
CA VAL A 126 -11.44 25.22 0.12
C VAL A 126 -11.46 24.67 -1.30
N LYS A 127 -12.44 25.10 -2.11
CA LYS A 127 -12.52 24.73 -3.52
C LYS A 127 -11.22 25.08 -4.26
N ALA A 128 -10.69 26.29 -4.10
CA ALA A 128 -9.45 26.72 -4.76
C ALA A 128 -8.24 25.82 -4.40
N VAL A 129 -8.12 25.40 -3.14
CA VAL A 129 -7.08 24.45 -2.71
C VAL A 129 -7.27 23.07 -3.35
N VAL A 130 -8.51 22.57 -3.39
CA VAL A 130 -8.83 21.28 -4.00
C VAL A 130 -8.58 21.29 -5.51
N ASP A 131 -8.98 22.35 -6.20
CA ASP A 131 -8.74 22.53 -7.63
C ASP A 131 -7.22 22.49 -7.93
N ALA A 132 -6.40 23.16 -7.11
CA ALA A 132 -4.95 23.13 -7.25
C ALA A 132 -4.35 21.73 -7.04
N LEU A 133 -4.88 20.95 -6.08
CA LEU A 133 -4.47 19.57 -5.83
C LEU A 133 -4.84 18.63 -6.98
N ILE A 134 -6.04 18.80 -7.56
CA ILE A 134 -6.49 18.02 -8.72
C ILE A 134 -5.57 18.30 -9.91
N ALA A 135 -5.34 19.58 -10.23
CA ALA A 135 -4.44 19.96 -11.33
C ALA A 135 -3.01 19.39 -11.14
N ALA A 136 -2.49 19.42 -9.91
CA ALA A 136 -1.19 18.83 -9.60
C ALA A 136 -1.15 17.31 -9.79
N LYS A 137 -2.27 16.61 -9.51
CA LYS A 137 -2.39 15.17 -9.74
C LYS A 137 -2.42 14.85 -11.24
N GLU A 138 -3.22 15.58 -12.01
CA GLU A 138 -3.38 15.37 -13.46
C GLU A 138 -2.07 15.59 -14.22
N ALA A 139 -1.39 16.70 -13.95
CA ALA A 139 -0.08 17.00 -14.53
C ALA A 139 0.96 15.90 -14.27
N ARG A 140 0.91 15.27 -13.09
CA ARG A 140 1.81 14.14 -12.73
C ARG A 140 1.45 12.82 -13.40
N LEU A 141 0.20 12.65 -13.83
CA LEU A 141 -0.25 11.46 -14.57
C LEU A 141 -0.04 11.61 -16.09
N GLY A 142 0.51 12.74 -16.56
CA GLY A 142 0.70 13.02 -17.98
C GLY A 142 -0.61 13.21 -18.73
N ARG A 143 -1.63 13.75 -18.07
CA ARG A 143 -2.93 14.11 -18.66
C ARG A 143 -3.13 15.62 -18.65
#